data_AF-A0A3R7P938-F1
#
_entry.id   AF-A0A3R7P938-F1
#
_cell.length_a   1.000
_cell.length_b   1.000
_cell.length_c   1.000
_cell.angle_alpha   90.00
_cell.angle_beta   90.00
_cell.angle_gamma   90.00
#
_symmetry.space_group_name_H-M   'P 1'
#
loop_
_entity.id
_entity.type
_entity.pdbx_description
1 polymer ?
#
loop_
_entity_poly.entity_id
_entity_poly.type
_entity_poly.pdbx_seq_one_letter_code
_entity_poly.pdbx_strand_id
1 'polypeptide(L)'
;MSDKTLNQKDKEAWRDFLLQEVVDYLQSNKDEIMSRYFDGGQSKLTLAEIEEFQLMDFDVSITLHCDKNSSFGLGFGFFKANIIR
;
A
#
# COMPACT_ATOMS: atom_id res chain seq x y z
N MET A 1 24.20 -26.89 -5.99
CA MET A 1 23.45 -25.64 -6.25
C MET A 1 23.65 -24.76 -5.03
N SER A 2 24.27 -23.60 -5.20
CA SER A 2 24.62 -22.70 -4.09
C SER A 2 23.35 -22.12 -3.46
N ASP A 3 23.10 -22.50 -2.21
CA ASP A 3 22.04 -21.96 -1.37
C ASP A 3 22.37 -20.48 -1.10
N LYS A 4 21.86 -19.59 -1.97
CA LYS A 4 22.01 -18.14 -1.79
C LYS A 4 21.13 -17.74 -0.62
N THR A 5 21.67 -17.80 0.59
CA THR A 5 21.01 -17.23 1.76
C THR A 5 21.02 -15.70 1.61
N LEU A 6 19.89 -15.12 1.22
CA LEU A 6 19.68 -13.67 1.24
C LEU A 6 19.90 -13.16 2.66
N ASN A 7 20.84 -12.23 2.83
CA ASN A 7 21.13 -11.65 4.13
C ASN A 7 19.93 -10.82 4.62
N GLN A 8 19.79 -10.67 5.94
CA GLN A 8 18.65 -9.97 6.53
C GLN A 8 18.62 -8.48 6.19
N LYS A 9 19.79 -7.84 6.06
CA LYS A 9 19.93 -6.42 5.72
C LYS A 9 19.38 -6.11 4.32
N ASP A 10 19.63 -6.97 3.34
CA ASP A 10 19.12 -6.80 1.98
C ASP A 10 17.61 -6.97 1.93
N LYS A 11 17.06 -7.87 2.77
CA LYS A 11 15.60 -8.03 2.92
C LYS A 11 14.95 -6.81 3.53
N GLU A 12 15.58 -6.22 4.54
CA GLU A 12 15.11 -4.97 5.17
C GLU A 12 15.19 -3.80 4.19
N ALA A 13 16.32 -3.63 3.51
CA ALA A 13 16.49 -2.58 2.50
C ALA A 13 15.44 -2.66 1.37
N TRP A 14 15.10 -3.88 0.92
CA TRP A 14 14.01 -4.06 -0.06
C TRP A 14 12.64 -3.65 0.50
N ARG A 15 12.35 -3.98 1.77
CA ARG A 15 11.08 -3.60 2.42
C ARG A 15 10.98 -2.09 2.55
N ASP A 16 12.04 -1.43 3.00
CA ASP A 16 12.07 0.02 3.16
C ASP A 16 11.89 0.73 1.83
N PHE A 17 12.58 0.27 0.78
CA PHE A 17 12.42 0.77 -0.58
C PHE A 17 10.96 0.67 -1.05
N LEU A 18 10.35 -0.52 -0.90
CA LEU A 18 8.97 -0.73 -1.33
C LEU A 18 7.97 0.15 -0.56
N LEU A 19 8.17 0.32 0.74
CA LEU A 19 7.33 1.20 1.56
C LEU A 19 7.45 2.65 1.09
N GLN A 20 8.67 3.11 0.82
CA GLN A 20 8.91 4.46 0.30
C GLN A 20 8.21 4.66 -1.05
N GLU A 21 8.33 3.73 -1.98
CA GLU A 21 7.68 3.81 -3.29
C GLU A 21 6.14 3.91 -3.19
N VAL A 22 5.53 3.15 -2.27
CA VAL A 22 4.08 3.23 -2.07
C VAL A 22 3.67 4.58 -1.48
N VAL A 23 4.43 5.09 -0.51
CA VAL A 23 4.17 6.41 0.08
C VAL A 23 4.34 7.51 -0.98
N ASP A 24 5.43 7.49 -1.74
CA ASP A 24 5.73 8.46 -2.77
C ASP A 24 4.66 8.45 -3.87
N TYR A 25 4.17 7.26 -4.25
CA TYR A 25 3.07 7.12 -5.20
C TYR A 25 1.78 7.76 -4.66
N LEU A 26 1.38 7.46 -3.43
CA LEU A 26 0.17 8.02 -2.84
C LEU A 26 0.24 9.54 -2.70
N GLN A 27 1.41 10.08 -2.31
CA GLN A 27 1.63 11.51 -2.20
C GLN A 27 1.58 12.20 -3.57
N SER A 28 2.28 11.63 -4.57
CA SER A 28 2.38 12.23 -5.91
C SER A 28 1.08 12.17 -6.70
N ASN A 29 0.21 11.20 -6.39
CA ASN A 29 -1.04 10.98 -7.13
C ASN A 29 -2.30 11.39 -6.34
N LYS A 30 -2.15 12.08 -5.20
CA LYS A 30 -3.27 12.51 -4.35
C LYS A 30 -4.36 13.25 -5.14
N ASP A 31 -3.98 14.27 -5.91
CA ASP A 31 -4.93 15.11 -6.63
C ASP A 31 -5.64 14.33 -7.74
N GLU A 32 -4.94 13.41 -8.39
CA GLU A 32 -5.51 12.55 -9.43
C GLU A 32 -6.49 11.52 -8.83
N ILE A 33 -6.17 10.95 -7.67
CA ILE A 33 -7.08 10.08 -6.91
C ILE A 33 -8.37 10.83 -6.57
N MET A 34 -8.25 12.09 -6.11
CA MET A 34 -9.40 12.94 -5.80
C MET A 34 -10.19 13.30 -7.05
N SER A 35 -9.55 13.67 -8.16
CA SER A 35 -10.22 13.96 -9.43
C SER A 35 -11.06 12.77 -9.88
N ARG A 36 -10.48 11.55 -9.90
CA ARG A 36 -11.22 10.34 -10.29
C ARG A 36 -12.43 10.06 -9.40
N TYR A 37 -12.37 10.39 -8.10
CA TYR A 37 -13.53 10.26 -7.21
C TYR A 37 -14.66 11.21 -7.60
N PHE A 38 -14.34 12.46 -7.94
CA PHE A 38 -15.33 13.46 -8.36
C PHE A 38 -15.86 13.19 -9.77
N ASP A 39 -15.00 12.75 -10.69
CA ASP A 39 -15.36 12.48 -12.10
C ASP A 39 -16.15 11.18 -12.25
N GLY A 40 -15.98 10.21 -11.35
CA GLY A 40 -16.58 8.88 -11.41
C GLY A 40 -18.11 8.83 -11.23
N GLY A 41 -18.79 9.96 -11.07
CA GLY A 41 -20.26 10.05 -11.03
C GLY A 41 -20.93 9.39 -9.82
N GLN A 42 -20.16 8.92 -8.82
CA GLN A 42 -20.66 8.34 -7.57
C GLN A 42 -20.69 9.32 -6.39
N SER A 43 -20.29 10.59 -6.59
CA SER A 43 -20.00 11.49 -5.47
C SER A 43 -21.25 11.87 -4.66
N LYS A 44 -21.29 11.44 -3.40
CA LYS A 44 -22.22 11.97 -2.38
C LYS A 44 -21.60 13.10 -1.55
N LEU A 45 -20.27 13.22 -1.55
CA LEU A 45 -19.52 14.21 -0.79
C LEU A 45 -18.79 15.16 -1.73
N THR A 46 -18.88 16.44 -1.42
CA THR A 46 -18.10 17.54 -2.01
C THR A 46 -16.69 17.59 -1.42
N LEU A 47 -15.77 18.29 -2.09
CA LEU A 47 -14.43 18.54 -1.54
C LEU A 47 -14.49 19.23 -0.17
N ALA A 48 -15.40 20.21 -0.01
CA ALA A 48 -15.58 20.92 1.25
C ALA A 48 -16.00 19.98 2.39
N GLU A 49 -16.91 19.03 2.14
CA GLU A 49 -17.30 18.03 3.15
C GLU A 49 -16.14 17.08 3.47
N ILE A 50 -15.35 16.67 2.48
CA ILE A 50 -14.17 15.82 2.71
C ILE A 50 -13.15 16.52 3.61
N GLU A 51 -12.93 17.82 3.40
CA GLU A 51 -12.03 18.65 4.21
C GLU A 51 -12.61 18.91 5.62
N GLU A 52 -13.88 19.30 5.72
CA GLU A 52 -14.57 19.60 6.99
C GLU A 52 -14.61 18.39 7.93
N PHE A 53 -14.91 17.21 7.39
CA PHE A 53 -14.97 15.96 8.16
C PHE A 53 -13.62 15.25 8.29
N GLN A 54 -12.51 15.88 7.84
CA GLN A 54 -11.15 15.33 7.93
C GLN A 54 -11.03 13.92 7.33
N LEU A 55 -11.78 13.63 6.26
CA LEU A 55 -11.80 12.29 5.64
C LEU A 55 -10.50 11.96 4.88
N MET A 56 -9.60 12.93 4.79
CA MET A 56 -8.24 12.81 4.29
C MET A 56 -7.23 12.37 5.35
N ASP A 57 -7.61 12.33 6.63
CA ASP A 57 -6.77 11.86 7.73
C ASP A 57 -6.95 10.36 7.91
N PHE A 58 -6.15 9.58 7.16
CA PHE A 58 -6.17 8.12 7.25
C PHE A 58 -4.76 7.55 7.18
N ASP A 59 -4.57 6.45 7.92
CA ASP A 59 -3.33 5.69 7.89
C ASP A 59 -3.41 4.52 6.91
N VAL A 60 -2.34 4.31 6.16
CA VAL A 60 -2.17 3.13 5.30
C VAL A 60 -1.20 2.16 5.97
N SER A 61 -1.71 1.01 6.40
CA SER A 61 -0.88 -0.08 6.92
C SER A 61 -0.54 -1.08 5.81
N ILE A 62 0.75 -1.35 5.63
CA ILE A 62 1.26 -2.33 4.65
C ILE A 62 1.90 -3.49 5.41
N THR A 63 1.39 -4.70 5.20
CA THR A 63 1.93 -5.92 5.82
C THR A 63 2.65 -6.76 4.77
N LEU A 64 3.94 -6.98 4.98
CA LEU A 64 4.76 -7.82 4.11
C LEU A 64 4.88 -9.22 4.70
N HIS A 65 4.16 -10.18 4.12
CA HIS A 65 4.25 -11.58 4.51
C HIS A 65 5.46 -12.24 3.84
N CYS A 66 6.34 -12.81 4.66
CA CYS A 66 7.40 -13.70 4.17
C CYS A 66 6.94 -15.12 4.46
N ASP A 67 6.34 -15.79 3.48
CA ASP A 67 5.91 -17.19 3.63
C ASP A 67 7.14 -18.05 3.89
N LYS A 68 7.32 -18.46 5.15
CA LYS A 68 8.28 -19.48 5.54
C LYS A 68 7.62 -20.83 5.28
N ASN A 69 7.85 -21.40 4.10
CA ASN A 69 7.53 -22.79 3.74
C ASN A 69 6.24 -23.35 4.36
N SER A 70 5.08 -23.17 3.72
CA SER A 70 3.95 -24.06 4.00
C SER A 70 3.08 -24.25 2.77
N SER A 71 2.63 -25.48 2.60
CA SER A 71 1.81 -26.01 1.50
C SER A 71 0.39 -25.42 1.44
N PHE A 72 0.15 -24.23 2.00
CA PHE A 72 -1.17 -23.60 2.07
C PHE A 72 -1.08 -22.07 2.26
N GLY A 73 -0.08 -21.42 1.65
CA GLY A 73 0.06 -19.96 1.57
C GLY A 73 0.00 -19.50 0.12
N LEU A 74 -0.40 -18.25 -0.14
CA LEU A 74 -0.66 -17.64 -1.46
C LEU A 74 0.58 -17.52 -2.38
N GLY A 75 1.64 -18.29 -2.14
CA GLY A 75 2.84 -18.33 -2.94
C GLY A 75 3.86 -17.26 -2.54
N PHE A 76 5.13 -17.55 -2.84
CA PHE A 76 6.26 -16.66 -2.60
C PHE A 76 6.02 -15.26 -3.21
N GLY A 77 6.05 -14.21 -2.38
CA GLY A 77 6.18 -12.82 -2.84
C GLY A 77 4.88 -12.07 -3.13
N PHE A 78 3.76 -12.42 -2.49
CA PHE A 78 2.51 -11.70 -2.72
C PHE A 78 2.43 -10.38 -1.93
N PHE A 79 2.47 -9.23 -2.64
CA PHE A 79 2.12 -7.93 -2.07
C PHE A 79 0.59 -7.87 -1.91
N LYS A 80 0.11 -8.06 -0.68
CA LYS A 80 -1.32 -7.95 -0.36
C LYS A 80 -1.59 -6.62 0.32
N ALA A 81 -2.18 -5.68 -0.42
CA ALA A 81 -2.82 -4.51 0.16
C ALA A 81 -4.25 -4.89 0.57
N ASN A 82 -4.57 -4.82 1.86
CA ASN A 82 -5.94 -4.97 2.34
C ASN A 82 -6.40 -3.62 2.88
N ILE A 83 -7.62 -3.21 2.50
CA ILE A 83 -8.31 -2.12 3.18
C ILE A 83 -9.00 -2.75 4.40
N ILE A 84 -8.50 -2.46 5.60
CA ILE A 84 -9.17 -2.83 6.86
C ILE A 84 -10.12 -1.68 7.20
N ARG A 85 -11.39 -1.98 7.47
CA ARG A 85 -12.44 -1.02 7.82
C ARG A 85 -13.07 -1.41 9.15
#